data_AF-A0A944YTP2-F1
#
_entry.id   AF-A0A944YTP2-F1
#
_cell.length_a   1.000
_cell.length_b   1.000
_cell.length_c   1.000
_cell.angle_alpha   90.00
_cell.angle_beta   90.00
_cell.angle_gamma   90.00
#
_symmetry.space_group_name_H-M   'P 1'
#
loop_
_entity.id
_entity.type
_entity.pdbx_description
1 polymer ?
#
loop_
_entity_poly.entity_id
_entity_poly.type
_entity_poly.pdbx_seq_one_letter_code
_entity_poly.pdbx_strand_id
1 'polypeptide(L)'
;MGGEWFIISDGDFFQLNLAPDAFLTENNITFTAKQLLKAEGLIVDEVIDVYLVHINNVIIKLRDNAGNPLWQEEKQIGHYFIIPNKCIGCQLCVSVCPTEAISMIHGRAVIDADKCIDCGICENGNGDYNGCPTNAIKKLE
;
A
#
# COMPACT_ATOMS: atom_id res chain seq x y z
N MET A 1 16.15 15.06 0.87
CA MET A 1 15.20 16.10 0.43
C MET A 1 14.37 15.53 -0.71
N GLY A 2 13.59 14.49 -0.44
CA GLY A 2 12.45 14.11 -1.24
C GLY A 2 11.32 15.03 -0.87
N GLY A 3 11.03 15.92 -1.81
CA GLY A 3 9.76 16.63 -1.81
C GLY A 3 8.64 15.68 -2.21
N GLU A 4 7.41 16.18 -2.11
CA GLU A 4 6.29 15.56 -2.79
C GLU A 4 6.53 15.68 -4.31
N TRP A 5 6.38 14.56 -5.02
CA TRP A 5 6.62 14.49 -6.45
C TRP A 5 5.29 14.49 -7.17
N PHE A 6 5.15 15.31 -8.21
CA PHE A 6 3.90 15.44 -8.96
C PHE A 6 4.12 15.31 -10.45
N ILE A 7 3.15 14.68 -11.13
CA ILE A 7 3.01 14.68 -12.58
C ILE A 7 1.78 15.53 -12.91
N ILE A 8 1.93 16.41 -13.90
CA ILE A 8 0.82 17.14 -14.50
C ILE A 8 0.55 16.53 -15.86
N SER A 9 -0.65 16.03 -16.09
CA SER A 9 -1.06 15.47 -17.37
C SER A 9 -2.44 15.99 -17.71
N ASP A 10 -2.59 16.69 -18.83
CA ASP A 10 -3.88 17.19 -19.34
C ASP A 10 -4.71 18.01 -18.34
N GLY A 11 -4.06 18.67 -17.38
CA GLY A 11 -4.71 19.48 -16.35
C GLY A 11 -4.97 18.74 -15.04
N ASP A 12 -4.76 17.43 -15.01
CA ASP A 12 -4.82 16.61 -13.80
C ASP A 12 -3.47 16.59 -13.09
N PHE A 13 -3.53 16.48 -11.76
CA PHE A 13 -2.38 16.40 -10.87
C PHE A 13 -2.31 15.01 -10.26
N PHE A 14 -1.17 14.35 -10.41
CA PHE A 14 -0.92 13.04 -9.84
C PHE A 14 0.27 13.08 -8.90
N GLN A 15 0.10 12.71 -7.65
CA GLN A 15 1.19 12.57 -6.69
C GLN A 15 1.87 11.21 -6.88
N LEU A 16 3.20 11.21 -7.03
CA LEU A 16 4.01 10.00 -7.02
C LEU A 16 4.30 9.59 -5.57
N ASN A 17 3.70 8.49 -5.14
CA ASN A 17 3.94 7.89 -3.83
C ASN A 17 5.17 6.96 -3.88
N LEU A 18 6.34 7.59 -3.77
CA LEU A 18 7.65 6.94 -3.63
C LEU A 18 7.87 6.41 -2.20
N ALA A 19 9.10 6.00 -1.89
CA ALA A 19 9.52 5.72 -0.52
C ALA A 19 9.83 7.00 0.27
N PRO A 20 9.69 6.98 1.61
CA PRO A 20 10.17 8.03 2.49
C PRO A 20 11.67 8.30 2.29
N ASP A 21 12.05 9.56 2.53
CA ASP A 21 13.46 10.00 2.48
C ASP A 21 14.40 9.11 3.28
N ALA A 22 13.97 8.63 4.43
CA ALA A 22 14.75 7.74 5.29
C ALA A 22 15.15 6.45 4.55
N PHE A 23 14.18 5.76 3.95
CA PHE A 23 14.43 4.53 3.19
C PHE A 23 15.31 4.79 1.96
N LEU A 24 15.02 5.86 1.22
CA LEU A 24 15.81 6.22 0.04
C LEU A 24 17.27 6.48 0.44
N THR A 25 17.49 7.25 1.51
CA THR A 25 18.83 7.57 2.01
C THR A 25 19.55 6.33 2.52
N GLU A 26 18.88 5.48 3.31
CA GLU A 26 19.44 4.23 3.83
C GLU A 26 19.87 3.26 2.72
N ASN A 27 19.11 3.24 1.61
CA ASN A 27 19.40 2.40 0.45
C ASN A 27 20.30 3.10 -0.59
N ASN A 28 20.92 4.23 -0.25
CA ASN A 28 21.78 5.01 -1.15
C ASN A 28 21.10 5.44 -2.46
N ILE A 29 19.79 5.66 -2.41
CA ILE A 29 18.98 6.14 -3.53
C ILE A 29 18.90 7.66 -3.42
N THR A 30 19.60 8.35 -4.32
CA THR A 30 19.57 9.80 -4.41
C THR A 30 19.09 10.23 -5.79
N PHE A 31 18.09 11.11 -5.82
CA PHE A 31 17.62 11.75 -7.05
C PHE A 31 18.34 13.08 -7.24
N THR A 32 18.78 13.35 -8.47
CA THR A 32 19.46 14.60 -8.83
C THR A 32 18.69 15.37 -9.90
N ALA A 33 18.83 16.69 -9.91
CA ALA A 33 18.20 17.53 -10.92
C ALA A 33 18.70 17.14 -12.33
N LYS A 34 17.78 16.98 -13.29
CA LYS A 34 18.02 16.55 -14.69
C LYS A 34 18.35 15.07 -14.89
N GLN A 35 18.17 14.24 -13.87
CA GLN A 35 18.30 12.79 -14.02
C GLN A 35 17.11 12.19 -14.78
N LEU A 36 17.39 11.35 -15.77
CA LEU A 36 16.35 10.53 -16.40
C LEU A 36 16.04 9.34 -15.48
N LEU A 37 14.78 9.18 -15.14
CA LEU A 37 14.26 8.03 -14.41
C LEU A 37 13.00 7.52 -15.10
N LYS A 38 12.74 6.22 -14.98
CA LYS A 38 11.45 5.61 -15.32
C LYS A 38 10.81 5.12 -14.03
N ALA A 39 9.59 5.54 -13.75
CA ALA A 39 8.79 5.01 -12.65
C ALA A 39 7.67 4.14 -13.22
N GLU A 40 7.44 2.98 -12.61
CA GLU A 40 6.31 2.11 -12.91
C GLU A 40 5.45 2.01 -11.65
N GLY A 41 4.14 2.16 -11.79
CA GLY A 41 3.22 2.21 -10.66
C GLY A 41 1.77 1.96 -11.05
N LEU A 42 0.90 1.92 -10.04
CA LEU A 42 -0.54 1.86 -10.21
C LEU A 42 -1.16 3.21 -9.87
N ILE A 43 -2.07 3.68 -10.73
CA ILE A 43 -2.90 4.85 -10.44
C ILE A 43 -4.02 4.41 -9.49
N VAL A 44 -4.12 5.09 -8.35
CA VAL A 44 -5.19 4.96 -7.36
C VAL A 44 -5.64 6.38 -7.03
N ASP A 45 -6.78 6.77 -7.61
CA ASP A 45 -7.28 8.15 -7.59
C ASP A 45 -6.24 9.15 -8.13
N GLU A 46 -5.86 10.16 -7.35
CA GLU A 46 -4.86 11.19 -7.70
C GLU A 46 -3.43 10.79 -7.29
N VAL A 47 -3.21 9.52 -6.93
CA VAL A 47 -1.92 9.02 -6.45
C VAL A 47 -1.42 7.89 -7.34
N ILE A 48 -0.13 7.92 -7.67
CA ILE A 48 0.57 6.84 -8.34
C ILE A 48 1.44 6.13 -7.31
N ASP A 49 1.00 4.95 -6.87
CA ASP A 49 1.82 4.08 -6.04
C ASP A 49 2.94 3.51 -6.88
N VAL A 50 4.17 3.97 -6.65
CA VAL A 50 5.34 3.57 -7.44
C VAL A 50 5.86 2.23 -6.93
N TYR A 51 5.93 1.25 -7.82
CA TYR A 51 6.43 -0.10 -7.57
C TYR A 51 7.91 -0.23 -7.92
N LEU A 52 8.30 0.33 -9.07
CA LEU A 52 9.65 0.24 -9.60
C LEU A 52 10.15 1.61 -10.02
N VAL A 53 11.42 1.87 -9.75
CA VAL A 53 12.14 3.01 -10.27
C VAL A 53 13.39 2.52 -10.98
N HIS A 54 13.56 2.90 -12.25
CA HIS A 54 14.73 2.58 -13.06
C HIS A 54 15.62 3.82 -13.16
N ILE A 55 16.83 3.73 -12.63
CA ILE A 55 17.81 4.82 -12.58
C ILE A 55 19.21 4.26 -12.83
N ASN A 56 19.95 4.83 -13.78
CA ASN A 56 21.37 4.49 -14.03
C ASN A 56 21.64 2.98 -14.14
N ASN A 57 20.76 2.23 -14.82
CA ASN A 57 20.74 0.76 -14.94
C ASN A 57 20.41 -0.03 -13.65
N VAL A 58 20.09 0.64 -12.56
CA VAL A 58 19.58 0.02 -11.34
C VAL A 58 18.05 0.01 -11.39
N ILE A 59 17.46 -1.13 -11.04
CA ILE A 59 16.03 -1.25 -10.78
C ILE A 59 15.85 -1.26 -9.28
N ILE A 60 15.18 -0.24 -8.76
CA ILE A 60 14.83 -0.12 -7.36
C ILE A 60 13.39 -0.59 -7.22
N LYS A 61 13.20 -1.69 -6.51
CA LYS A 61 11.86 -2.12 -6.08
C LYS A 61 11.49 -1.31 -4.85
N LEU A 62 10.33 -0.67 -4.89
CA LEU A 62 9.77 0.14 -3.81
C LEU A 62 8.64 -0.60 -3.10
N ARG A 63 7.90 -1.44 -3.83
CA ARG A 63 6.77 -2.21 -3.31
C ARG A 63 6.85 -3.67 -3.75
N ASP A 64 6.31 -4.57 -2.94
CA ASP A 64 6.18 -5.98 -3.29
C ASP A 64 5.11 -6.22 -4.39
N ASN A 65 4.87 -7.49 -4.73
CA ASN A 65 3.88 -7.83 -5.77
C ASN A 65 2.43 -7.56 -5.31
N ALA A 66 2.21 -7.40 -4.01
CA ALA A 66 0.97 -6.97 -3.39
C ALA A 66 0.99 -5.45 -3.10
N GLY A 67 1.88 -4.66 -3.71
CA GLY A 67 1.89 -3.21 -3.51
C GLY A 67 2.28 -2.74 -2.11
N ASN A 68 2.68 -3.65 -1.22
CA ASN A 68 3.12 -3.29 0.11
C ASN A 68 4.47 -2.59 0.02
N PRO A 69 4.68 -1.46 0.70
CA PRO A 69 5.95 -0.77 0.69
C PRO A 69 7.07 -1.57 1.35
N LEU A 70 8.24 -1.64 0.70
CA LEU A 70 9.40 -2.36 1.20
C LEU A 70 10.13 -1.65 2.36
N TRP A 71 9.77 -0.39 2.64
CA TRP A 71 10.24 0.39 3.78
C TRP A 71 9.37 0.23 5.03
N GLN A 72 8.29 -0.53 4.94
CA GLN A 72 7.67 -1.07 6.13
C GLN A 72 8.53 -2.28 6.50
N GLU A 73 9.48 -2.08 7.42
CA GLU A 73 10.22 -3.17 8.06
C GLU A 73 9.23 -4.27 8.43
N GLU A 74 9.64 -5.53 8.23
CA GLU A 74 8.92 -6.75 8.53
C GLU A 74 8.14 -6.69 9.87
N LYS A 75 6.94 -6.14 9.82
CA LYS A 75 5.86 -6.26 10.80
C LYS A 75 4.60 -6.31 9.94
N GLN A 76 3.88 -7.42 9.83
CA GLN A 76 3.77 -8.55 10.74
C GLN A 76 3.55 -9.84 9.97
N ILE A 77 3.91 -10.97 10.62
CA ILE A 77 3.22 -12.25 10.40
C ILE A 77 1.78 -12.06 10.90
N GLY A 78 0.99 -11.31 10.15
CA GLY A 78 -0.41 -11.09 10.47
C GLY A 78 -1.22 -12.34 10.18
N HIS A 79 -2.28 -12.56 10.92
CA HIS A 79 -3.19 -13.66 10.61
C HIS A 79 -3.89 -13.46 9.27
N TYR A 80 -4.05 -12.22 8.82
CA TYR A 80 -4.77 -11.83 7.62
C TYR A 80 -3.97 -10.85 6.76
N PHE A 81 -4.15 -10.92 5.45
CA PHE A 81 -3.60 -9.97 4.48
C PHE A 81 -4.69 -9.42 3.55
N ILE A 82 -4.39 -8.28 2.94
CA ILE A 82 -5.26 -7.62 1.96
C ILE A 82 -4.75 -7.91 0.56
N ILE A 83 -5.59 -8.48 -0.31
CA ILE A 83 -5.39 -8.55 -1.76
C ILE A 83 -5.76 -7.19 -2.33
N PRO A 84 -4.77 -6.36 -2.68
CA PRO A 84 -5.03 -4.95 -2.91
C PRO A 84 -5.97 -4.77 -4.10
N ASN A 85 -5.71 -5.37 -5.25
CA ASN A 85 -6.49 -5.17 -6.47
C ASN A 85 -7.96 -5.64 -6.38
N LYS A 86 -8.34 -6.34 -5.30
CA LYS A 86 -9.73 -6.71 -5.01
C LYS A 86 -10.38 -5.77 -3.99
N CYS A 87 -9.60 -5.02 -3.22
CA CYS A 87 -10.13 -4.10 -2.24
C CYS A 87 -10.71 -2.88 -2.95
N ILE A 88 -12.02 -2.69 -2.81
CA ILE A 88 -12.78 -1.58 -3.42
C ILE A 88 -12.99 -0.41 -2.45
N GLY A 89 -12.26 -0.37 -1.34
CA GLY A 89 -12.33 0.75 -0.39
C GLY A 89 -13.66 0.92 0.36
N CYS A 90 -14.53 -0.10 0.42
CA CYS A 90 -15.87 0.00 1.01
C CYS A 90 -15.90 0.22 2.55
N GLN A 91 -14.77 0.08 3.23
CA GLN A 91 -14.58 0.29 4.68
C GLN A 91 -15.42 -0.59 5.61
N LEU A 92 -16.21 -1.54 5.11
CA LEU A 92 -17.02 -2.43 5.96
C LEU A 92 -16.16 -3.21 6.97
N CYS A 93 -15.00 -3.70 6.54
CA CYS A 93 -14.06 -4.42 7.40
C CYS A 93 -13.50 -3.56 8.54
N VAL A 94 -13.37 -2.24 8.34
CA VAL A 94 -12.93 -1.29 9.38
C VAL A 94 -14.00 -1.22 10.47
N SER A 95 -15.27 -1.00 10.08
CA SER A 95 -16.37 -0.83 11.01
C SER A 95 -16.66 -2.05 11.88
N VAL A 96 -16.35 -3.26 11.40
CA VAL A 96 -16.62 -4.52 12.11
C VAL A 96 -15.42 -5.06 12.89
N CYS A 97 -14.23 -4.45 12.75
CA CYS A 97 -13.04 -4.94 13.42
C CYS A 97 -13.10 -4.63 14.93
N PRO A 98 -13.17 -5.64 15.81
CA PRO A 98 -13.40 -5.40 17.24
C PRO A 98 -12.19 -4.77 17.96
N THR A 99 -11.01 -4.79 17.34
CA THR A 99 -9.76 -4.26 17.91
C THR A 99 -9.23 -3.05 17.15
N GLU A 100 -10.01 -2.52 16.20
CA GLU A 100 -9.59 -1.39 15.35
C GLU A 100 -8.24 -1.67 14.65
N ALA A 101 -7.98 -2.94 14.33
CA ALA A 101 -6.79 -3.39 13.63
C ALA A 101 -6.79 -3.04 12.15
N ILE A 102 -7.92 -2.59 11.58
CA ILE A 102 -8.04 -2.32 10.15
C ILE A 102 -8.22 -0.81 9.96
N SER A 103 -7.38 -0.21 9.12
CA SER A 103 -7.44 1.20 8.75
C SER A 103 -7.45 1.38 7.23
N MET A 104 -7.79 2.58 6.76
CA MET A 104 -7.76 2.92 5.33
C MET A 104 -6.52 3.75 5.01
N ILE A 105 -5.72 3.28 4.06
CA ILE A 105 -4.54 3.99 3.53
C ILE A 105 -4.67 3.99 2.01
N HIS A 106 -4.68 5.17 1.38
CA HIS A 106 -4.82 5.35 -0.07
C HIS A 106 -5.96 4.52 -0.69
N GLY A 107 -7.16 4.60 -0.10
CA GLY A 107 -8.35 3.88 -0.59
C GLY A 107 -8.34 2.37 -0.33
N ARG A 108 -7.32 1.84 0.35
CA ARG A 108 -7.17 0.40 0.65
C ARG A 108 -7.22 0.13 2.13
N ALA A 109 -7.83 -0.99 2.49
CA ALA A 109 -7.71 -1.52 3.84
C ALA A 109 -6.25 -1.93 4.09
N VAL A 110 -5.76 -1.67 5.29
CA VAL A 110 -4.47 -2.13 5.81
C VAL A 110 -4.72 -2.68 7.21
N ILE A 111 -4.12 -3.85 7.50
CA ILE A 111 -4.27 -4.54 8.78
C ILE A 111 -3.02 -4.31 9.61
N ASP A 112 -3.19 -3.72 10.79
CA ASP A 112 -2.20 -3.70 11.86
C ASP A 112 -2.30 -5.02 12.64
N ALA A 113 -1.39 -5.93 12.37
CA ALA A 113 -1.38 -7.24 12.98
C ALA A 113 -0.88 -7.30 14.44
N ASP A 114 -0.35 -6.20 15.02
CA ASP A 114 -0.11 -6.11 16.46
C ASP A 114 -1.44 -5.97 17.21
N LYS A 115 -2.46 -5.42 16.54
CA LYS A 115 -3.83 -5.29 17.05
C LYS A 115 -4.74 -6.44 16.60
N CYS A 116 -4.37 -7.18 15.57
CA CYS A 116 -5.18 -8.27 15.05
C CYS A 116 -5.18 -9.45 16.02
N ILE A 117 -6.37 -9.91 16.42
CA ILE A 117 -6.56 -11.03 17.36
C ILE A 117 -7.04 -12.33 16.68
N ASP A 118 -6.82 -12.47 15.37
CA ASP A 118 -7.23 -13.65 14.57
C ASP A 118 -8.74 -14.00 14.64
N CYS A 119 -9.63 -13.00 14.78
CA CYS A 119 -11.06 -13.28 14.94
C CYS A 119 -11.78 -13.73 13.65
N GLY A 120 -11.20 -13.46 12.48
CA GLY A 120 -11.75 -13.84 11.17
C GLY A 120 -13.00 -13.13 10.69
N ILE A 121 -13.55 -12.17 11.44
CA ILE A 121 -14.76 -11.42 11.05
C ILE A 121 -14.57 -10.71 9.71
N CYS A 122 -13.39 -10.12 9.47
CA CYS A 122 -13.08 -9.38 8.25
C CYS A 122 -13.07 -10.25 6.97
N GLU A 123 -12.76 -11.55 7.10
CA GLU A 123 -12.82 -12.50 5.99
C GLU A 123 -14.17 -13.22 5.93
N ASN A 124 -14.57 -13.86 7.03
CA ASN A 124 -15.67 -14.84 7.08
C ASN A 124 -17.01 -14.24 7.50
N GLY A 125 -17.00 -13.03 8.07
CA GLY A 125 -18.18 -12.40 8.60
C GLY A 125 -18.52 -12.74 10.05
N ASN A 126 -19.68 -12.22 10.48
CA ASN A 126 -20.37 -12.50 11.73
C ASN A 126 -21.89 -12.44 11.47
N GLY A 127 -22.74 -12.38 12.51
CA GLY A 127 -24.20 -12.33 12.34
C GLY A 127 -24.74 -11.12 11.55
N ASP A 128 -23.98 -10.01 11.51
CA ASP A 128 -24.40 -8.74 10.92
C ASP A 128 -23.59 -8.36 9.66
N TYR A 129 -22.54 -9.11 9.37
CA TYR A 129 -21.58 -8.83 8.30
C TYR A 129 -21.19 -10.11 7.59
N ASN A 130 -21.27 -10.15 6.25
CA ASN A 130 -21.02 -11.36 5.46
C ASN A 130 -19.56 -11.57 5.03
N GLY A 131 -18.61 -10.90 5.69
CA GLY A 131 -17.20 -10.94 5.28
C GLY A 131 -16.89 -9.99 4.12
N CYS A 132 -15.63 -9.95 3.68
CA CYS A 132 -15.19 -9.04 2.63
C CYS A 132 -15.93 -9.34 1.31
N PRO A 133 -16.75 -8.40 0.78
CA PRO A 133 -17.62 -8.68 -0.37
C PRO A 133 -16.86 -9.00 -1.66
N THR A 134 -15.59 -8.57 -1.75
CA THR A 134 -14.73 -8.81 -2.91
C THR A 134 -13.67 -9.88 -2.65
N ASN A 135 -13.72 -10.56 -1.50
CA ASN A 135 -12.70 -11.51 -1.07
C ASN A 135 -11.28 -10.91 -1.08
N ALA A 136 -11.19 -9.62 -0.76
CA ALA A 136 -9.93 -8.90 -0.67
C ALA A 136 -9.18 -9.15 0.64
N ILE A 137 -9.76 -9.86 1.60
CA ILE A 137 -9.12 -10.18 2.89
C ILE A 137 -9.02 -11.71 2.99
N LYS A 138 -7.83 -12.22 3.28
CA LYS A 138 -7.55 -13.66 3.36
C LYS A 138 -6.66 -13.99 4.54
N LYS A 139 -6.93 -15.12 5.21
CA LYS A 139 -6.03 -15.68 6.21
C LYS A 139 -4.71 -16.11 5.56
N LEU A 140 -3.58 -15.84 6.22
CA LEU A 140 -2.28 -16.41 5.86
C LEU A 140 -2.26 -17.90 6.27
N GLU A 141 -1.97 -18.78 5.31
CA GLU A 141 -1.78 -20.23 5.52
C GLU A 141 -0.30 -20.59 5.70
#